data_AF-A0A1X0JZ76-F1
#
_entry.id   AF-A0A1X0JZ76-F1
#
_cell.length_a   1.000
_cell.length_b   1.000
_cell.length_c   1.000
_cell.angle_alpha   90.00
_cell.angle_beta   90.00
_cell.angle_gamma   90.00
#
_symmetry.space_group_name_H-M   'P 1'
#
loop_
_entity.id
_entity.type
_entity.pdbx_description
1 polymer ?
#
loop_
_entity_poly.entity_id
_entity_poly.type
_entity_poly.pdbx_seq_one_letter_code
_entity_poly.pdbx_strand_id
1 'polypeptide(L)'
;MGTALVLLFLLALGAIPGALLPQRSLNAGKVDDYLKAHPLVGPWLDRLQAFNVFSSFWFTAIYVLLFVSLVGCLTPRMIEHARSLRATPVPAPRNLARLPKHASARIDAEPDQLNALANRVTGVLRGWRTAIRHEGEAVEVSAEKGYLREFGNIVFHFSLLGLLVAVAVGKLFGYEGNVIVIADSGPGFCSASPAAFDSFRAGNTVDGTSLTPICIRVNDFQAHYLPSGQATSFAADIDYQAGHDLAANSWRHYLLEVNHPLRVGGDRVYLQGHGYAPTFTVTFPDGQTRTSTVQWRPDNPQTLLSSGVARIDPPAGSYPNAAERRQHEIAIQGLLAPTEQLDGTLLSSRFPALNAPAVAVDIYRGDTGLDTGRPQSLFTLDPRLIQQGRLTREKRVNLRAGQEVRIEAGPAAGTVVRFDGAVPFVNLQVSHDPGQAWVLVFAITMMAGLVVSLLVRRRRVWVRLTPGAGTVNVELGGLARTDNSGWGDEFERLTERMLNGLGAPGPAHSPRPPASRRSSQVDVK
;
A
#
# COMPACT_ATOMS: atom_id res chain seq x y z
N MET A 1 -7.67 17.81 -20.45
CA MET A 1 -6.32 17.23 -20.19
C MET A 1 -5.52 18.08 -19.20
N GLY A 2 -5.47 19.42 -19.35
CA GLY A 2 -4.75 20.28 -18.38
C GLY A 2 -5.25 20.16 -16.93
N THR A 3 -6.56 20.02 -16.71
CA THR A 3 -7.16 19.85 -15.37
C THR A 3 -6.65 18.60 -14.64
N ALA A 4 -6.55 17.46 -15.31
CA ALA A 4 -6.03 16.23 -14.72
C ALA A 4 -4.55 16.35 -14.34
N LEU A 5 -3.72 17.00 -15.16
CA LEU A 5 -2.31 17.26 -14.85
C LEU A 5 -2.14 18.19 -13.66
N VAL A 6 -2.95 19.25 -13.58
CA VAL A 6 -2.97 20.16 -12.43
C VAL A 6 -3.39 19.41 -11.16
N LEU A 7 -4.45 18.59 -11.21
CA LEU A 7 -4.90 17.80 -10.06
C LEU A 7 -3.86 16.78 -9.62
N LEU A 8 -3.15 16.14 -10.56
CA LEU A 8 -2.02 15.25 -10.24
C LEU A 8 -0.87 16.00 -9.55
N PHE A 9 -0.54 17.20 -10.03
CA PHE A 9 0.47 18.05 -9.40
C PHE A 9 0.03 18.49 -7.99
N LEU A 10 -1.22 18.90 -7.81
CA LEU A 10 -1.79 19.25 -6.52
C LEU A 10 -1.82 18.05 -5.56
N LEU A 11 -2.10 16.84 -6.06
CA LEU A 11 -2.05 15.61 -5.26
C LEU A 11 -0.62 15.37 -4.75
N ALA A 12 0.38 15.51 -5.63
CA ALA A 12 1.79 15.36 -5.26
C ALA A 12 2.22 16.42 -4.23
N LEU A 13 1.87 17.69 -4.46
CA LEU A 13 2.14 18.79 -3.54
C LEU A 13 1.47 18.57 -2.18
N GLY A 14 0.21 18.12 -2.19
CA GLY A 14 -0.56 17.80 -1.00
C GLY A 14 -0.02 16.62 -0.20
N ALA A 15 0.72 15.70 -0.83
CA ALA A 15 1.34 14.56 -0.14
C ALA A 15 2.64 14.94 0.60
N ILE A 16 3.29 16.06 0.25
CA ILE A 16 4.59 16.46 0.84
C ILE A 16 4.53 16.60 2.37
N PRO A 17 3.55 17.33 2.97
CA PRO A 17 3.46 17.42 4.43
C PRO A 17 3.25 16.05 5.07
N GLY A 18 2.55 15.14 4.39
CA GLY A 18 2.30 13.78 4.85
C GLY A 18 3.58 12.94 5.00
N ALA A 19 4.60 13.25 4.20
CA ALA A 19 5.90 12.59 4.23
C ALA A 19 6.90 13.26 5.20
N LEU A 20 6.79 14.57 5.40
CA LEU A 20 7.74 15.35 6.22
C LEU A 20 7.33 15.48 7.69
N LEU A 21 6.03 15.46 7.99
CA LEU A 21 5.50 15.62 9.34
C LEU A 21 4.97 14.29 9.90
N PRO A 22 5.07 14.07 11.22
CA PRO A 22 4.50 12.88 11.84
C PRO A 22 3.00 12.80 11.57
N GLN A 23 2.50 11.65 11.11
CA GLN A 23 1.08 11.43 10.88
C GLN A 23 0.48 10.71 12.09
N ARG A 24 -0.65 11.20 12.62
CA ARG A 24 -1.32 10.58 13.78
C ARG A 24 -1.75 9.15 13.50
N SER A 25 -2.10 8.86 12.26
CA SER A 25 -2.42 7.50 11.81
C SER A 25 -1.24 6.54 11.95
N LEU A 26 0.00 7.02 11.94
CA LEU A 26 1.18 6.17 12.09
C LEU A 26 1.70 6.18 13.53
N ASN A 27 1.75 7.35 14.17
CA ASN A 27 2.23 7.48 15.54
C ASN A 27 1.66 8.76 16.19
N ALA A 28 0.61 8.61 16.99
CA ALA A 28 -0.01 9.72 17.71
C ALA A 28 0.97 10.38 18.71
N GLY A 29 1.80 9.59 19.39
CA GLY A 29 2.79 10.10 20.35
C GLY A 29 3.80 11.07 19.74
N LYS A 30 4.32 10.76 18.54
CA LYS A 30 5.23 11.67 17.81
C LYS A 30 4.56 13.00 17.45
N VAL A 31 3.25 12.99 17.19
CA VAL A 31 2.48 14.21 16.93
C VAL A 31 2.34 15.03 18.22
N ASP A 32 2.03 14.37 19.35
CA ASP A 32 1.94 15.03 20.65
C ASP A 32 3.29 15.65 21.06
N ASP A 33 4.39 14.94 20.86
CA ASP A 33 5.75 15.44 21.13
C ASP A 33 6.09 16.63 20.21
N TYR A 34 5.71 16.56 18.93
CA TYR A 34 5.88 17.68 18.00
C TYR A 34 5.10 18.93 18.45
N LEU A 35 3.84 18.75 18.87
CA LEU A 35 2.98 19.85 19.35
C LEU A 35 3.54 20.49 20.62
N LYS A 36 4.09 19.69 21.55
CA LYS A 36 4.77 20.20 22.75
C LYS A 36 6.04 20.97 22.41
N ALA A 37 6.84 20.44 21.48
CA ALA A 37 8.08 21.08 21.05
C ALA A 37 7.85 22.37 20.25
N HIS A 38 6.73 22.47 19.53
CA HIS A 38 6.41 23.59 18.64
C HIS A 38 5.06 24.26 18.98
N PRO A 39 4.97 24.99 20.12
CA PRO A 39 3.70 25.51 20.62
C PRO A 39 3.05 26.59 19.74
N LEU A 40 3.83 27.28 18.87
CA LEU A 40 3.31 28.33 17.98
C LEU A 40 2.79 27.77 16.65
N VAL A 41 3.60 26.97 15.94
CA VAL A 41 3.26 26.45 14.61
C VAL A 41 2.45 25.15 14.66
N GLY A 42 2.65 24.33 15.69
CA GLY A 42 1.98 23.04 15.86
C GLY A 42 0.45 23.14 15.80
N PRO A 43 -0.19 24.02 16.61
CA PRO A 43 -1.65 24.16 16.59
C PRO A 43 -2.22 24.62 15.23
N TRP A 44 -1.47 25.42 14.46
CA TRP A 44 -1.90 25.83 13.11
C TRP A 44 -1.80 24.70 12.10
N LEU A 45 -0.68 23.96 12.10
CA LEU A 45 -0.52 22.75 11.29
C LEU A 45 -1.62 21.73 11.60
N ASP A 46 -2.00 21.62 12.87
CA ASP A 46 -3.06 20.73 13.29
C ASP A 46 -4.44 21.14 12.76
N ARG A 47 -4.78 22.44 12.87
CA ARG A 47 -6.03 22.99 12.30
C ARG A 47 -6.10 22.81 10.78
N LEU A 48 -4.97 22.91 10.08
CA LEU A 48 -4.86 22.64 8.64
C LEU A 48 -4.83 21.14 8.31
N GLN A 49 -4.94 20.26 9.30
CA GLN A 49 -4.91 18.80 9.17
C GLN A 49 -3.58 18.24 8.62
N ALA A 50 -2.46 18.94 8.82
CA ALA A 50 -1.14 18.52 8.32
C ALA A 50 -0.58 17.26 9.02
N PHE A 51 -1.11 16.89 10.20
CA PHE A 51 -0.82 15.62 10.88
C PHE A 51 -1.82 14.49 10.53
N ASN A 52 -2.79 14.79 9.65
CA ASN A 52 -3.84 13.89 9.17
C ASN A 52 -4.04 14.06 7.65
N VAL A 53 -2.95 14.23 6.89
CA VAL A 53 -2.98 14.67 5.48
C VAL A 53 -3.87 13.76 4.63
N PHE A 54 -3.69 12.45 4.75
CA PHE A 54 -4.38 11.46 3.91
C PHE A 54 -5.88 11.30 4.22
N SER A 55 -6.34 11.84 5.35
CA SER A 55 -7.77 11.90 5.72
C SER A 55 -8.30 13.34 5.80
N SER A 56 -7.51 14.32 5.35
CA SER A 56 -7.89 15.72 5.38
C SER A 56 -8.96 16.04 4.33
N PHE A 57 -9.76 17.08 4.57
CA PHE A 57 -10.82 17.47 3.63
C PHE A 57 -10.22 17.90 2.28
N TRP A 58 -9.10 18.63 2.30
CA TRP A 58 -8.48 19.19 1.11
C TRP A 58 -7.80 18.11 0.26
N PHE A 59 -7.13 17.14 0.89
CA PHE A 59 -6.53 16.02 0.16
C PHE A 59 -7.62 15.14 -0.44
N THR A 60 -8.68 14.86 0.32
CA THR A 60 -9.85 14.12 -0.15
C THR A 60 -10.54 14.83 -1.31
N ALA A 61 -10.67 16.16 -1.27
CA ALA A 61 -11.24 16.94 -2.37
C ALA A 61 -10.41 16.81 -3.66
N ILE A 62 -9.08 16.89 -3.58
CA ILE A 62 -8.19 16.67 -4.73
C ILE A 62 -8.40 15.26 -5.29
N TYR A 63 -8.44 14.25 -4.44
CA TYR A 63 -8.68 12.86 -4.83
C TYR A 63 -10.03 12.68 -5.54
N VAL A 64 -11.12 13.22 -4.99
CA VAL A 64 -12.46 13.15 -5.60
C VAL A 64 -12.51 13.89 -6.93
N LEU A 65 -11.93 15.08 -7.03
CA LEU A 65 -11.86 15.82 -8.29
C LEU A 65 -11.05 15.08 -9.35
N LEU A 66 -9.95 14.44 -8.95
CA LEU A 66 -9.15 13.60 -9.84
C LEU A 66 -9.96 12.41 -10.33
N PHE A 67 -10.71 11.76 -9.45
CA PHE A 67 -11.60 10.65 -9.80
C PHE A 67 -12.67 11.08 -10.81
N VAL A 68 -13.38 12.19 -10.54
CA VAL A 68 -14.39 12.75 -11.44
C VAL A 68 -13.78 13.14 -12.78
N SER A 69 -12.62 13.78 -12.77
CA SER A 69 -11.87 14.15 -13.99
C SER A 69 -11.49 12.91 -14.80
N LEU A 70 -11.05 11.84 -14.13
CA LEU A 70 -10.69 10.58 -14.78
C LEU A 70 -11.90 9.91 -15.42
N VAL A 71 -13.03 9.83 -14.71
CA VAL A 71 -14.31 9.32 -15.27
C VAL A 71 -14.77 10.17 -16.46
N GLY A 72 -14.69 11.49 -16.34
CA GLY A 72 -15.02 12.44 -17.40
C GLY A 72 -14.12 12.32 -18.62
N CYS A 73 -12.84 11.97 -18.45
CA CYS A 73 -11.91 11.72 -19.55
C CYS A 73 -12.06 10.31 -20.16
N LEU A 74 -12.40 9.30 -19.35
CA LEU A 74 -12.47 7.91 -19.76
C LEU A 74 -13.77 7.61 -20.54
N THR A 75 -14.90 8.12 -20.06
CA THR A 75 -16.22 7.88 -20.67
C THR A 75 -16.26 8.18 -22.18
N PRO A 76 -15.87 9.38 -22.67
CA PRO A 76 -15.91 9.67 -24.11
C PRO A 76 -14.95 8.79 -24.91
N ARG A 77 -13.78 8.46 -24.36
CA ARG A 77 -12.80 7.56 -25.00
C ARG A 77 -13.34 6.13 -25.16
N MET A 78 -14.04 5.63 -24.14
CA MET A 78 -14.70 4.32 -24.23
C MET A 78 -15.78 4.30 -25.30
N ILE A 79 -16.60 5.36 -25.38
CA ILE A 79 -17.64 5.51 -26.41
C ILE A 79 -17.02 5.56 -27.81
N GLU A 80 -15.97 6.37 -27.99
CA GLU A 80 -15.28 6.50 -29.28
C GLU A 80 -14.67 5.18 -29.74
N HIS A 81 -14.07 4.42 -28.82
CA HIS A 81 -13.54 3.09 -29.16
C HIS A 81 -14.64 2.07 -29.44
N ALA A 82 -15.74 2.08 -28.70
CA ALA A 82 -16.89 1.24 -29.02
C ALA A 82 -17.44 1.53 -30.43
N ARG A 83 -17.40 2.80 -30.87
CA ARG A 83 -17.71 3.19 -32.25
C ARG A 83 -16.63 2.75 -33.24
N SER A 84 -15.34 2.92 -32.91
CA SER A 84 -14.23 2.55 -33.79
C SER A 84 -14.12 1.04 -34.03
N LEU A 85 -14.55 0.22 -33.07
CA LEU A 85 -14.66 -1.23 -33.23
C LEU A 85 -15.58 -1.62 -34.38
N ARG A 86 -16.58 -0.80 -34.72
CA ARG A 86 -17.51 -1.00 -35.84
C ARG A 86 -17.17 -0.16 -37.09
N ALA A 87 -16.15 0.68 -37.03
CA ALA A 87 -15.78 1.55 -38.15
C ALA A 87 -15.06 0.78 -39.26
N THR A 88 -15.36 1.11 -40.51
CA THR A 88 -14.63 0.62 -41.68
C THR A 88 -13.26 1.31 -41.79
N PRO A 89 -12.23 0.64 -42.35
CA PRO A 89 -10.96 1.27 -42.72
C PRO A 89 -11.12 2.62 -43.42
N VAL A 90 -10.25 3.58 -43.06
CA VAL A 90 -10.28 4.94 -43.63
C VAL A 90 -9.98 4.94 -45.14
N PRO A 91 -10.64 5.79 -45.95
CA PRO A 91 -10.35 5.93 -47.38
C PRO A 91 -8.88 6.26 -47.68
N ALA A 92 -8.41 5.99 -48.91
CA ALA A 92 -7.05 6.31 -49.27
C ALA A 92 -6.83 7.84 -49.36
N PRO A 93 -5.66 8.34 -48.94
CA PRO A 93 -5.30 9.74 -49.18
C PRO A 93 -5.24 10.03 -50.68
N ARG A 94 -5.64 11.24 -51.09
CA ARG A 94 -5.60 11.67 -52.50
C ARG A 94 -4.24 11.44 -53.16
N ASN A 95 -3.14 11.70 -52.43
CA ASN A 95 -1.78 11.51 -52.94
C ASN A 95 -1.01 10.51 -52.06
N LEU A 96 -0.87 9.27 -52.54
CA LEU A 96 -0.17 8.19 -51.84
C LEU A 96 1.36 8.39 -51.84
N ALA A 97 1.92 9.05 -52.86
CA ALA A 97 3.36 9.33 -52.96
C ALA A 97 3.87 10.29 -51.87
N ARG A 98 2.98 11.05 -51.21
CA ARG A 98 3.34 11.90 -50.06
C ARG A 98 3.47 11.14 -48.74
N LEU A 99 3.09 9.85 -48.70
CA LEU A 99 3.25 9.06 -47.49
C LEU A 99 4.73 8.71 -47.25
N PRO A 100 5.17 8.61 -45.99
CA PRO A 100 6.56 8.27 -45.65
C PRO A 100 7.04 6.96 -46.29
N LYS A 101 6.10 6.03 -46.51
CA LYS A 101 6.32 4.78 -47.23
C LYS A 101 5.31 4.69 -48.35
N HIS A 102 5.80 4.64 -49.58
CA HIS A 102 4.99 4.47 -50.78
C HIS A 102 5.75 3.60 -51.78
N ALA A 103 5.01 2.94 -52.66
CA ALA A 103 5.55 2.19 -53.78
C ALA A 103 4.58 2.28 -54.96
N SER A 104 5.09 2.14 -56.18
CA SER A 104 4.26 2.04 -57.37
C SER A 104 4.75 0.91 -58.27
N ALA A 105 3.82 0.27 -58.96
CA ALA A 105 4.10 -0.78 -59.92
C ALA A 105 3.08 -0.74 -61.06
N ARG A 106 3.43 -1.37 -62.18
CA ARG A 106 2.51 -1.59 -63.29
C ARG A 106 2.40 -3.09 -63.54
N ILE A 107 1.17 -3.56 -63.69
CA ILE A 107 0.86 -4.98 -63.88
C ILE A 107 0.09 -5.13 -65.19
N ASP A 108 0.44 -6.14 -65.98
CA ASP A 108 -0.26 -6.47 -67.21
C ASP A 108 -1.61 -7.12 -66.83
N ALA A 109 -2.68 -6.34 -66.95
CA ALA A 109 -4.04 -6.75 -66.65
C ALA A 109 -5.02 -5.84 -67.37
N GLU A 110 -6.15 -6.42 -67.77
CA GLU A 110 -7.24 -5.68 -68.42
C GLU A 110 -8.09 -4.92 -67.39
N PRO A 111 -8.74 -3.79 -67.79
CA PRO A 111 -9.53 -2.96 -66.89
C PRO A 111 -10.70 -3.70 -66.20
N ASP A 112 -11.25 -4.75 -66.82
CA ASP A 112 -12.31 -5.58 -66.27
C ASP A 112 -11.84 -6.45 -65.08
N GLN A 113 -10.53 -6.64 -64.91
CA GLN A 113 -9.94 -7.43 -63.83
C GLN A 113 -9.68 -6.64 -62.54
N LEU A 114 -9.96 -5.33 -62.49
CA LEU A 114 -9.68 -4.48 -61.32
C LEU A 114 -10.29 -5.01 -60.02
N ASN A 115 -11.54 -5.49 -60.05
CA ASN A 115 -12.20 -6.07 -58.88
C ASN A 115 -11.56 -7.39 -58.43
N ALA A 116 -11.13 -8.22 -59.38
CA ALA A 116 -10.43 -9.47 -59.08
C ALA A 116 -9.03 -9.21 -58.48
N LEU A 117 -8.32 -8.19 -58.97
CA LEU A 117 -7.07 -7.70 -58.40
C LEU A 117 -7.28 -7.15 -56.98
N ALA A 118 -8.30 -6.31 -56.75
CA ALA A 118 -8.64 -5.82 -55.42
C ALA A 118 -8.95 -6.96 -54.43
N ASN A 119 -9.71 -7.97 -54.86
CA ASN A 119 -9.97 -9.17 -54.04
C ASN A 119 -8.68 -9.95 -53.74
N ARG A 120 -7.75 -10.09 -54.69
CA ARG A 120 -6.42 -10.69 -54.45
C ARG A 120 -5.61 -9.90 -53.41
N VAL A 121 -5.59 -8.57 -53.49
CA VAL A 121 -4.96 -7.71 -52.47
C VAL A 121 -5.55 -7.96 -51.09
N THR A 122 -6.88 -8.03 -50.96
CA THR A 122 -7.52 -8.35 -49.67
C THR A 122 -7.18 -9.75 -49.15
N GLY A 123 -7.00 -10.73 -50.05
CA GLY A 123 -6.58 -12.08 -49.72
C GLY A 123 -5.15 -12.17 -49.16
N VAL A 124 -4.22 -11.36 -49.68
CA VAL A 124 -2.85 -11.23 -49.14
C VAL A 124 -2.86 -10.56 -47.75
N LEU A 125 -3.83 -9.68 -47.52
CA LEU A 125 -4.04 -8.95 -46.27
C LEU A 125 -4.84 -9.74 -45.21
N ARG A 126 -4.72 -11.07 -45.19
CA ARG A 126 -5.32 -11.92 -44.16
C ARG A 126 -4.98 -11.45 -42.74
N GLY A 127 -6.01 -11.28 -41.91
CA GLY A 127 -5.90 -10.75 -40.54
C GLY A 127 -5.83 -9.22 -40.44
N TRP A 128 -6.01 -8.50 -41.55
CA TRP A 128 -6.29 -7.06 -41.57
C TRP A 128 -7.78 -6.84 -41.76
N ARG A 129 -8.30 -5.72 -41.24
CA ARG A 129 -9.63 -5.25 -41.64
C ARG A 129 -9.47 -4.50 -42.95
N THR A 130 -10.20 -4.91 -43.97
CA THR A 130 -10.13 -4.33 -45.31
C THR A 130 -11.46 -3.71 -45.73
N ALA A 131 -11.40 -2.67 -46.57
CA ALA A 131 -12.55 -2.13 -47.27
C ALA A 131 -12.15 -1.84 -48.72
N ILE A 132 -13.00 -2.24 -49.66
CA ILE A 132 -12.86 -1.91 -51.07
C ILE A 132 -13.80 -0.74 -51.37
N ARG A 133 -13.31 0.27 -52.08
CA ARG A 133 -14.07 1.43 -52.54
C ARG A 133 -13.81 1.68 -54.01
N HIS A 134 -14.80 2.23 -54.70
CA HIS A 134 -14.70 2.63 -56.11
C HIS A 134 -14.71 4.16 -56.18
N GLU A 135 -13.70 4.75 -56.79
CA GLU A 135 -13.57 6.20 -56.99
C GLU A 135 -13.30 6.48 -58.47
N GLY A 136 -14.34 6.86 -59.21
CA GLY A 136 -14.28 6.97 -60.67
C GLY A 136 -13.96 5.62 -61.32
N GLU A 137 -12.92 5.58 -62.14
CA GLU A 137 -12.42 4.34 -62.76
C GLU A 137 -11.41 3.57 -61.89
N ALA A 138 -11.01 4.14 -60.73
CA ALA A 138 -10.06 3.51 -59.83
C ALA A 138 -10.74 2.66 -58.75
N VAL A 139 -10.07 1.59 -58.34
CA VAL A 139 -10.47 0.75 -57.19
C VAL A 139 -9.44 0.92 -56.07
N GLU A 140 -9.92 1.27 -54.89
CA GLU A 140 -9.10 1.47 -53.70
C GLU A 140 -9.33 0.36 -52.68
N VAL A 141 -8.25 -0.18 -52.13
CA VAL A 141 -8.26 -1.12 -51.00
C VAL A 141 -7.61 -0.45 -49.80
N SER A 142 -8.41 -0.17 -48.78
CA SER A 142 -7.93 0.33 -47.49
C SER A 142 -7.82 -0.82 -46.50
N ALA A 143 -6.71 -0.89 -45.77
CA ALA A 143 -6.48 -1.94 -44.79
C ALA A 143 -5.89 -1.40 -43.47
N GLU A 144 -6.42 -1.85 -42.35
CA GLU A 144 -5.94 -1.50 -41.01
C GLU A 144 -5.66 -2.73 -40.14
N LYS A 145 -4.61 -2.65 -39.32
CA LYS A 145 -4.24 -3.66 -38.32
C LYS A 145 -3.74 -3.01 -37.03
N GLY A 146 -3.89 -3.71 -35.90
CA GLY A 146 -3.39 -3.26 -34.59
C GLY A 146 -4.43 -2.56 -33.69
N TYR A 147 -5.72 -2.86 -33.85
CA TYR A 147 -6.80 -2.32 -32.99
C TYR A 147 -6.62 -2.65 -31.49
N LEU A 148 -5.87 -3.72 -31.18
CA LEU A 148 -5.58 -4.12 -29.81
C LEU A 148 -4.78 -3.07 -29.03
N ARG A 149 -4.05 -2.17 -29.71
CA ARG A 149 -3.35 -1.04 -29.08
C ARG A 149 -4.31 -0.12 -28.35
N GLU A 150 -5.38 0.30 -29.03
CA GLU A 150 -6.38 1.22 -28.47
C GLU A 150 -7.16 0.54 -27.33
N PHE A 151 -7.44 -0.76 -27.49
CA PHE A 151 -8.03 -1.58 -26.43
C PHE A 151 -7.13 -1.63 -25.18
N GLY A 152 -5.84 -1.92 -25.33
CA GLY A 152 -4.88 -1.94 -24.21
C GLY A 152 -4.81 -0.60 -23.48
N ASN A 153 -4.82 0.51 -24.22
CA ASN A 153 -4.89 1.84 -23.63
C ASN A 153 -6.16 2.05 -22.79
N ILE A 154 -7.31 1.55 -23.22
CA ILE A 154 -8.57 1.66 -22.46
C ILE A 154 -8.55 0.76 -21.24
N VAL A 155 -8.09 -0.49 -21.38
CA VAL A 155 -7.91 -1.41 -20.25
C VAL A 155 -7.02 -0.77 -19.20
N PHE A 156 -5.92 -0.11 -19.59
CA PHE A 156 -5.05 0.61 -18.66
C PHE A 156 -5.82 1.69 -17.87
N HIS A 157 -6.53 2.59 -18.55
CA HIS A 157 -7.25 3.68 -17.87
C HIS A 157 -8.44 3.16 -17.02
N PHE A 158 -9.16 2.16 -17.51
CA PHE A 158 -10.25 1.53 -16.75
C PHE A 158 -9.73 0.78 -15.53
N SER A 159 -8.58 0.12 -15.65
CA SER A 159 -7.94 -0.55 -14.51
C SER A 159 -7.45 0.46 -13.47
N LEU A 160 -6.98 1.65 -13.89
CA LEU A 160 -6.66 2.73 -12.96
C LEU A 160 -7.89 3.19 -12.18
N LEU A 161 -9.03 3.38 -12.86
CA LEU A 161 -10.30 3.69 -12.19
C LEU A 161 -10.72 2.57 -11.22
N GLY A 162 -10.68 1.32 -11.70
CA GLY A 162 -11.03 0.14 -10.90
C GLY A 162 -10.16 -0.01 -9.66
N LEU A 163 -8.86 0.25 -9.76
CA LEU A 163 -7.93 0.23 -8.63
C LEU A 163 -8.29 1.30 -7.60
N LEU A 164 -8.62 2.53 -8.03
CA LEU A 164 -9.07 3.59 -7.13
C LEU A 164 -10.37 3.21 -6.41
N VAL A 165 -11.34 2.64 -7.14
CA VAL A 165 -12.59 2.14 -6.55
C VAL A 165 -12.32 1.02 -5.55
N ALA A 166 -11.46 0.05 -5.89
CA ALA A 166 -11.13 -1.08 -5.02
C ALA A 166 -10.49 -0.62 -3.71
N VAL A 167 -9.55 0.34 -3.77
CA VAL A 167 -8.96 0.96 -2.56
C VAL A 167 -10.01 1.71 -1.74
N ALA A 168 -10.90 2.46 -2.39
CA ALA A 168 -11.98 3.17 -1.70
C ALA A 168 -12.95 2.21 -1.00
N VAL A 169 -13.32 1.10 -1.66
CA VAL A 169 -14.14 0.03 -1.07
C VAL A 169 -13.41 -0.62 0.11
N GLY A 170 -12.13 -0.96 -0.03
CA GLY A 170 -11.31 -1.50 1.06
C GLY A 170 -11.25 -0.56 2.27
N LYS A 171 -11.14 0.76 2.06
CA LYS A 171 -11.17 1.75 3.14
C LYS A 171 -12.55 1.98 3.74
N LEU A 172 -13.61 1.84 2.97
CA LEU A 172 -14.98 2.08 3.43
C LEU A 172 -15.50 0.90 4.26
N PHE A 173 -15.23 -0.33 3.82
CA PHE A 173 -15.76 -1.57 4.39
C PHE A 173 -14.73 -2.39 5.17
N GLY A 174 -13.46 -2.00 5.12
CA GLY A 174 -12.39 -2.67 5.86
C GLY A 174 -12.24 -2.15 7.30
N TYR A 175 -11.51 -2.92 8.08
CA TYR A 175 -11.11 -2.55 9.43
C TYR A 175 -9.69 -3.04 9.74
N GLU A 176 -9.08 -2.40 10.72
CA GLU A 176 -7.75 -2.68 11.23
C GLU A 176 -7.76 -2.51 12.75
N GLY A 177 -7.34 -3.53 13.48
CA GLY A 177 -7.15 -3.49 14.92
C GLY A 177 -5.74 -3.94 15.28
N ASN A 178 -5.12 -3.24 16.23
CA ASN A 178 -3.84 -3.65 16.82
C ASN A 178 -4.06 -4.04 18.28
N VAL A 179 -3.41 -5.12 18.71
CA VAL A 179 -3.49 -5.63 20.08
C VAL A 179 -2.16 -6.21 20.51
N ILE A 180 -1.75 -5.91 21.73
CA ILE A 180 -0.60 -6.53 22.39
C ILE A 180 -1.07 -7.76 23.16
N VAL A 181 -0.44 -8.90 22.89
CA VAL A 181 -0.70 -10.17 23.59
C VAL A 181 0.60 -10.67 24.21
N ILE A 182 0.59 -10.89 25.53
CA ILE A 182 1.73 -11.46 26.26
C ILE A 182 1.87 -12.93 25.87
N ALA A 183 3.11 -13.37 25.61
CA ALA A 183 3.43 -14.72 25.19
C ALA A 183 3.65 -15.62 26.43
N ASP A 184 2.58 -15.88 27.17
CA ASP A 184 2.59 -16.66 28.41
C ASP A 184 1.58 -17.84 28.40
N SER A 185 1.05 -18.19 27.22
CA SER A 185 -0.05 -19.17 27.08
C SER A 185 -1.31 -18.79 27.87
N GLY A 186 -1.49 -17.50 28.16
CA GLY A 186 -2.63 -16.96 28.88
C GLY A 186 -3.95 -16.99 28.07
N PRO A 187 -4.97 -16.24 28.50
CA PRO A 187 -6.28 -16.25 27.84
C PRO A 187 -6.24 -15.77 26.38
N GLY A 188 -5.20 -15.02 25.99
CA GLY A 188 -5.05 -14.48 24.65
C GLY A 188 -5.99 -13.32 24.39
N PHE A 189 -6.39 -13.16 23.13
CA PHE A 189 -7.27 -12.10 22.65
C PHE A 189 -8.36 -12.68 21.75
N CYS A 190 -9.56 -12.08 21.75
CA CYS A 190 -10.64 -12.43 20.82
C CYS A 190 -11.21 -11.18 20.14
N SER A 191 -11.28 -11.18 18.80
CA SER A 191 -11.76 -10.05 17.97
C SER A 191 -13.28 -9.87 17.94
N ALA A 192 -13.98 -10.27 19.00
CA ALA A 192 -15.45 -10.22 19.06
C ALA A 192 -16.01 -8.79 19.19
N SER A 193 -15.18 -7.81 19.58
CA SER A 193 -15.59 -6.40 19.66
C SER A 193 -14.40 -5.45 19.47
N PRO A 194 -14.63 -4.19 19.06
CA PRO A 194 -13.58 -3.18 18.97
C PRO A 194 -12.87 -2.93 20.31
N ALA A 195 -13.57 -3.12 21.43
CA ALA A 195 -13.04 -2.91 22.78
C ALA A 195 -11.97 -3.93 23.18
N ALA A 196 -11.85 -5.04 22.44
CA ALA A 196 -10.80 -6.02 22.68
C ALA A 196 -9.45 -5.58 22.10
N PHE A 197 -9.41 -4.57 21.22
CA PHE A 197 -8.18 -4.06 20.62
C PHE A 197 -7.64 -2.84 21.39
N ASP A 198 -6.32 -2.70 21.46
CA ASP A 198 -5.65 -1.52 22.03
C ASP A 198 -5.86 -0.27 21.16
N SER A 199 -5.96 -0.48 19.84
CA SER A 199 -6.37 0.55 18.89
C SER A 199 -7.18 -0.09 17.77
N PHE A 200 -8.25 0.57 17.37
CA PHE A 200 -9.13 0.07 16.33
C PHE A 200 -9.49 1.19 15.35
N ARG A 201 -9.44 0.86 14.06
CA ARG A 201 -9.81 1.75 12.96
C ARG A 201 -10.72 1.00 12.02
N ALA A 202 -11.85 1.60 11.72
CA ALA A 202 -12.84 1.06 10.82
C ALA A 202 -13.18 2.08 9.76
N GLY A 203 -13.55 1.60 8.58
CA GLY A 203 -14.23 2.42 7.59
C GLY A 203 -15.61 2.85 8.07
N ASN A 204 -16.17 3.89 7.47
CA ASN A 204 -17.41 4.52 7.94
C ASN A 204 -18.65 3.61 7.91
N THR A 205 -18.60 2.45 7.22
CA THR A 205 -19.71 1.48 7.20
C THR A 205 -19.54 0.33 8.20
N VAL A 206 -18.39 0.25 8.89
CA VAL A 206 -18.11 -0.77 9.90
C VAL A 206 -18.44 -0.21 11.27
N ASP A 207 -19.49 -0.74 11.90
CA ASP A 207 -19.97 -0.32 13.22
C ASP A 207 -19.34 -1.10 14.39
N GLY A 208 -18.41 -2.01 14.08
CA GLY A 208 -17.74 -2.87 15.06
C GLY A 208 -18.56 -4.06 15.55
N THR A 209 -19.81 -4.22 15.10
CA THR A 209 -20.66 -5.37 15.47
C THR A 209 -20.51 -6.55 14.50
N SER A 210 -19.94 -6.28 13.31
CA SER A 210 -19.76 -7.23 12.21
C SER A 210 -18.30 -7.64 12.01
N LEU A 211 -17.56 -7.81 13.11
CA LEU A 211 -16.20 -8.32 13.09
C LEU A 211 -16.19 -9.84 12.87
N THR A 212 -15.19 -10.34 12.14
CA THR A 212 -14.90 -11.77 12.08
C THR A 212 -14.39 -12.22 13.45
N PRO A 213 -15.13 -13.08 14.19
CA PRO A 213 -14.68 -13.53 15.49
C PRO A 213 -13.52 -14.52 15.33
N ILE A 214 -12.38 -14.18 15.92
CA ILE A 214 -11.16 -14.98 15.95
C ILE A 214 -10.59 -14.85 17.35
N CYS A 215 -10.24 -15.97 17.98
CA CYS A 215 -9.49 -15.98 19.24
C CYS A 215 -8.07 -16.45 18.96
N ILE A 216 -7.08 -15.82 19.59
CA ILE A 216 -5.66 -16.10 19.43
C ILE A 216 -5.00 -16.11 20.80
N ARG A 217 -4.27 -17.18 21.10
CA ARG A 217 -3.34 -17.29 22.22
C ARG A 217 -1.93 -17.27 21.69
N VAL A 218 -1.04 -16.62 22.44
CA VAL A 218 0.39 -16.59 22.12
C VAL A 218 1.08 -17.43 23.18
N ASN A 219 1.61 -18.57 22.74
CA ASN A 219 2.23 -19.55 23.62
C ASN A 219 3.66 -19.13 23.93
N ASP A 220 4.39 -18.72 22.89
CA ASP A 220 5.78 -18.31 22.96
C ASP A 220 6.11 -17.31 21.84
N PHE A 221 7.20 -16.55 22.01
CA PHE A 221 7.75 -15.68 20.99
C PHE A 221 9.27 -15.78 20.95
N GLN A 222 9.80 -15.99 19.74
CA GLN A 222 11.21 -16.19 19.48
C GLN A 222 11.74 -15.14 18.52
N ALA A 223 12.82 -14.48 18.93
CA ALA A 223 13.57 -13.54 18.11
C ALA A 223 15.05 -13.95 18.10
N HIS A 224 15.62 -14.06 16.90
CA HIS A 224 17.05 -14.31 16.72
C HIS A 224 17.76 -13.04 16.31
N TYR A 225 18.94 -12.82 16.88
CA TYR A 225 19.73 -11.61 16.67
C TYR A 225 21.17 -11.96 16.30
N LEU A 226 21.76 -11.17 15.40
CA LEU A 226 23.20 -11.15 15.21
C LEU A 226 23.90 -10.56 16.44
N PRO A 227 25.22 -10.76 16.61
CA PRO A 227 26.00 -10.11 17.67
C PRO A 227 25.91 -8.57 17.66
N SER A 228 25.59 -7.97 16.51
CA SER A 228 25.33 -6.53 16.37
C SER A 228 23.99 -6.07 16.97
N GLY A 229 23.12 -6.98 17.39
CA GLY A 229 21.75 -6.69 17.85
C GLY A 229 20.72 -6.63 16.73
N GLN A 230 21.13 -6.78 15.46
CA GLN A 230 20.20 -6.83 14.33
C GLN A 230 19.42 -8.15 14.32
N ALA A 231 18.09 -8.06 14.23
CA ALA A 231 17.24 -9.25 14.17
C ALA A 231 17.34 -9.97 12.81
N THR A 232 17.35 -11.30 12.84
CA THR A 232 17.34 -12.18 11.66
C THR A 232 15.99 -12.86 11.44
N SER A 233 15.24 -13.13 12.51
CA SER A 233 13.91 -13.75 12.45
C SER A 233 13.03 -13.34 13.63
N PHE A 234 11.73 -13.29 13.39
CA PHE A 234 10.70 -13.17 14.44
C PHE A 234 9.61 -14.19 14.16
N ALA A 235 9.27 -14.98 15.17
CA ALA A 235 8.21 -15.97 15.10
C ALA A 235 7.44 -16.02 16.41
N ALA A 236 6.12 -16.12 16.31
CA ALA A 236 5.23 -16.33 17.46
C ALA A 236 4.56 -17.69 17.30
N ASP A 237 4.71 -18.55 18.32
CA ASP A 237 3.92 -19.77 18.45
C ASP A 237 2.52 -19.35 18.93
N ILE A 238 1.52 -19.56 18.09
CA ILE A 238 0.14 -19.21 18.40
C ILE A 238 -0.79 -20.40 18.25
N ASP A 239 -1.83 -20.39 19.08
CA ASP A 239 -3.03 -21.18 18.86
C ASP A 239 -4.18 -20.24 18.50
N TYR A 240 -5.02 -20.62 17.55
CA TYR A 240 -6.17 -19.83 17.14
C TYR A 240 -7.46 -20.64 17.03
N GLN A 241 -8.59 -19.93 17.14
CA GLN A 241 -9.94 -20.43 16.89
C GLN A 241 -10.68 -19.48 15.96
N ALA A 242 -11.42 -20.01 14.98
CA ALA A 242 -12.31 -19.24 14.13
C ALA A 242 -13.46 -20.10 13.58
N GLY A 243 -14.60 -19.47 13.26
CA GLY A 243 -15.76 -20.18 12.71
C GLY A 243 -16.24 -21.30 13.64
N HIS A 244 -16.38 -22.52 13.12
CA HIS A 244 -16.85 -23.68 13.91
C HIS A 244 -15.94 -24.05 15.09
N ASP A 245 -14.64 -23.74 15.00
CA ASP A 245 -13.67 -24.04 16.06
C ASP A 245 -13.99 -23.28 17.36
N LEU A 246 -14.60 -22.09 17.25
CA LEU A 246 -15.05 -21.30 18.41
C LEU A 246 -16.17 -22.02 19.18
N ALA A 247 -17.15 -22.57 18.46
CA ALA A 247 -18.27 -23.30 19.07
C ALA A 247 -17.82 -24.67 19.63
N ALA A 248 -16.87 -25.33 18.97
CA ALA A 248 -16.29 -26.59 19.41
C ALA A 248 -15.21 -26.44 20.49
N ASN A 249 -14.77 -25.20 20.78
CA ASN A 249 -13.61 -24.88 21.60
C ASN A 249 -12.34 -25.66 21.17
N SER A 250 -12.11 -25.78 19.86
CA SER A 250 -10.97 -26.49 19.28
C SER A 250 -9.88 -25.50 18.87
N TRP A 251 -8.68 -25.62 19.43
CA TRP A 251 -7.55 -24.75 19.09
C TRP A 251 -6.72 -25.33 17.97
N ARG A 252 -6.31 -24.48 17.02
CA ARG A 252 -5.39 -24.85 15.94
C ARG A 252 -4.06 -24.13 16.12
N HIS A 253 -3.00 -24.92 16.13
CA HIS A 253 -1.64 -24.41 16.16
C HIS A 253 -1.26 -23.76 14.82
N TYR A 254 -0.54 -22.64 14.88
CA TYR A 254 0.04 -21.95 13.73
C TYR A 254 1.32 -21.21 14.15
N LEU A 255 2.38 -21.33 13.36
CA LEU A 255 3.59 -20.54 13.55
C LEU A 255 3.45 -19.22 12.78
N LEU A 256 3.30 -18.10 13.49
CA LEU A 256 3.14 -16.78 12.89
C LEU A 256 4.49 -16.09 12.67
N GLU A 257 4.85 -15.87 11.42
CA GLU A 257 6.13 -15.28 11.02
C GLU A 257 5.97 -13.98 10.20
N VAL A 258 7.04 -13.19 10.13
CA VAL A 258 7.10 -11.99 9.27
C VAL A 258 6.81 -12.37 7.82
N ASN A 259 5.93 -11.61 7.16
CA ASN A 259 5.44 -11.85 5.80
C ASN A 259 4.62 -13.14 5.58
N HIS A 260 4.37 -13.94 6.63
CA HIS A 260 3.55 -15.16 6.58
C HIS A 260 2.33 -15.02 7.51
N PRO A 261 1.41 -14.07 7.21
CA PRO A 261 0.27 -13.80 8.07
C PRO A 261 -0.70 -14.98 8.12
N LEU A 262 -1.33 -15.19 9.28
CA LEU A 262 -2.47 -16.08 9.39
C LEU A 262 -3.64 -15.48 8.60
N ARG A 263 -4.27 -16.26 7.72
CA ARG A 263 -5.42 -15.85 6.91
C ARG A 263 -6.64 -16.67 7.31
N VAL A 264 -7.65 -16.03 7.91
CA VAL A 264 -8.81 -16.74 8.44
C VAL A 264 -10.06 -15.85 8.40
N GLY A 265 -11.18 -16.39 7.92
CA GLY A 265 -12.47 -15.69 7.91
C GLY A 265 -12.50 -14.36 7.12
N GLY A 266 -11.61 -14.18 6.13
CA GLY A 266 -11.45 -12.91 5.39
C GLY A 266 -10.46 -11.94 6.02
N ASP A 267 -10.02 -12.22 7.25
CA ASP A 267 -9.06 -11.42 7.98
C ASP A 267 -7.63 -11.94 7.77
N ARG A 268 -6.68 -11.04 8.01
CA ARG A 268 -5.25 -11.34 8.06
C ARG A 268 -4.67 -10.85 9.37
N VAL A 269 -3.97 -11.73 10.06
CA VAL A 269 -3.27 -11.43 11.31
C VAL A 269 -1.78 -11.36 11.02
N TYR A 270 -1.20 -10.21 11.32
CA TYR A 270 0.21 -9.91 11.10
C TYR A 270 0.94 -9.76 12.43
N LEU A 271 2.15 -10.31 12.50
CA LEU A 271 3.11 -9.99 13.54
C LEU A 271 3.79 -8.66 13.19
N GLN A 272 3.41 -7.58 13.89
CA GLN A 272 3.91 -6.22 13.61
C GLN A 272 5.10 -5.82 14.48
N GLY A 273 5.21 -6.39 15.67
CA GLY A 273 6.30 -6.08 16.57
C GLY A 273 6.25 -6.92 17.83
N HIS A 274 7.17 -6.63 18.74
CA HIS A 274 7.30 -7.35 20.00
C HIS A 274 7.98 -6.46 21.05
N GLY A 275 8.01 -6.93 22.27
CA GLY A 275 8.72 -6.32 23.38
C GLY A 275 8.67 -7.23 24.59
N TYR A 276 8.84 -6.65 25.77
CA TYR A 276 8.82 -7.40 27.03
C TYR A 276 7.86 -6.77 28.03
N ALA A 277 7.16 -7.65 28.75
CA ALA A 277 6.29 -7.31 29.85
C ALA A 277 6.99 -7.71 31.15
N PRO A 278 7.53 -6.75 31.93
CA PRO A 278 8.10 -7.07 33.24
C PRO A 278 7.02 -7.58 34.19
N THR A 279 7.40 -8.55 35.01
CA THR A 279 6.58 -9.13 36.06
C THR A 279 7.06 -8.62 37.42
N PHE A 280 6.13 -8.06 38.19
CA PHE A 280 6.38 -7.60 39.56
C PHE A 280 5.46 -8.31 40.53
N THR A 281 6.03 -8.77 41.64
CA THR A 281 5.29 -9.28 42.79
C THR A 281 5.37 -8.28 43.92
N VAL A 282 4.22 -7.81 44.39
CA VAL A 282 4.09 -6.92 45.55
C VAL A 282 3.55 -7.72 46.72
N THR A 283 4.28 -7.75 47.83
CA THR A 283 3.81 -8.26 49.12
C THR A 283 3.39 -7.08 49.99
N PHE A 284 2.11 -7.01 50.33
CA PHE A 284 1.54 -5.94 51.15
C PHE A 284 1.87 -6.14 52.64
N PRO A 285 1.68 -5.12 53.50
CA PRO A 285 1.98 -5.21 54.93
C PRO A 285 1.21 -6.31 55.68
N ASP A 286 0.08 -6.76 55.14
CA ASP A 286 -0.72 -7.88 55.66
C ASP A 286 -0.17 -9.27 55.27
N GLY A 287 0.94 -9.31 54.51
CA GLY A 287 1.60 -10.52 54.04
C GLY A 287 1.00 -11.10 52.75
N GLN A 288 -0.11 -10.54 52.24
CA GLN A 288 -0.72 -11.00 51.00
C GLN A 288 0.05 -10.47 49.78
N THR A 289 -0.03 -11.19 48.67
CA THR A 289 0.73 -10.88 47.45
C THR A 289 -0.15 -10.60 46.24
N ARG A 290 0.35 -9.76 45.35
CA ARG A 290 -0.21 -9.54 44.01
C ARG A 290 0.93 -9.56 42.99
N THR A 291 0.73 -10.33 41.93
CA THR A 291 1.66 -10.38 40.80
C THR A 291 1.03 -9.69 39.61
N SER A 292 1.81 -8.89 38.89
CA SER A 292 1.35 -8.18 37.70
C SER A 292 2.42 -8.25 36.62
N THR A 293 2.01 -8.71 35.43
CA THR A 293 2.82 -8.73 34.21
C THR A 293 2.16 -7.77 33.23
N VAL A 294 2.84 -6.69 32.87
CA VAL A 294 2.28 -5.63 32.02
C VAL A 294 3.27 -5.25 30.95
N GLN A 295 2.80 -5.07 29.71
CA GLN A 295 3.61 -4.68 28.57
C GLN A 295 4.25 -3.30 28.77
N TRP A 296 5.57 -3.20 28.58
CA TRP A 296 6.29 -1.93 28.56
C TRP A 296 6.69 -1.58 27.13
N ARG A 297 6.66 -0.29 26.78
CA ARG A 297 6.90 0.18 25.42
C ARG A 297 8.39 0.22 25.12
N PRO A 298 8.88 -0.41 24.03
CA PRO A 298 10.25 -0.22 23.57
C PRO A 298 10.48 1.23 23.15
N ASP A 299 11.38 1.94 23.84
CA ASP A 299 11.82 3.29 23.48
C ASP A 299 13.05 3.25 22.56
N ASN A 300 13.89 2.21 22.69
CA ASN A 300 14.98 1.94 21.77
C ASN A 300 14.73 0.63 21.00
N PRO A 301 14.48 0.67 19.67
CA PRO A 301 14.18 -0.53 18.91
C PRO A 301 15.39 -1.46 18.69
N GLN A 302 16.63 -0.98 18.87
CA GLN A 302 17.84 -1.80 18.71
C GLN A 302 18.16 -2.61 19.97
N THR A 303 17.94 -2.06 21.16
CA THR A 303 18.30 -2.70 22.44
C THR A 303 17.09 -3.11 23.27
N LEU A 304 15.88 -2.80 22.79
CA LEU A 304 14.59 -2.99 23.45
C LEU A 304 14.55 -2.43 24.89
N LEU A 305 15.37 -1.41 25.18
CA LEU A 305 15.19 -0.59 26.37
C LEU A 305 13.77 -0.03 26.34
N SER A 306 13.00 -0.34 27.37
CA SER A 306 11.56 -0.11 27.39
C SER A 306 11.16 0.72 28.60
N SER A 307 10.12 1.54 28.48
CA SER A 307 9.51 2.26 29.61
C SER A 307 8.06 1.87 29.81
N GLY A 308 7.61 1.94 31.05
CA GLY A 308 6.21 1.66 31.37
C GLY A 308 5.88 1.87 32.83
N VAL A 309 4.65 1.48 33.16
CA VAL A 309 4.14 1.49 34.54
C VAL A 309 3.33 0.23 34.82
N ALA A 310 3.56 -0.38 35.97
CA ALA A 310 2.66 -1.38 36.55
C ALA A 310 1.86 -0.71 37.67
N ARG A 311 0.53 -0.89 37.67
CA ARG A 311 -0.38 -0.43 38.74
C ARG A 311 -0.98 -1.65 39.41
N ILE A 312 -0.83 -1.75 40.71
CA ILE A 312 -1.13 -2.96 41.48
C ILE A 312 -1.99 -2.57 42.68
N ASP A 313 -3.23 -3.03 42.64
CA ASP A 313 -4.19 -2.81 43.70
C ASP A 313 -3.92 -3.73 44.90
N PRO A 314 -4.24 -3.30 46.13
CA PRO A 314 -4.25 -4.19 47.27
C PRO A 314 -5.19 -5.38 47.06
N PRO A 315 -4.97 -6.51 47.74
CA PRO A 315 -5.90 -7.62 47.77
C PRO A 315 -7.33 -7.16 48.13
N ALA A 316 -8.31 -7.83 47.53
CA ALA A 316 -9.71 -7.51 47.78
C ALA A 316 -10.03 -7.77 49.27
N GLY A 317 -10.68 -6.81 49.93
CA GLY A 317 -11.03 -6.91 51.35
C GLY A 317 -9.93 -6.50 52.33
N SER A 318 -8.71 -6.15 51.88
CA SER A 318 -7.65 -5.63 52.78
C SER A 318 -7.98 -4.27 53.41
N TYR A 319 -8.95 -3.53 52.85
CA TYR A 319 -9.41 -2.22 53.35
C TYR A 319 -10.94 -2.16 53.38
N PRO A 320 -11.55 -1.42 54.32
CA PRO A 320 -12.99 -1.45 54.58
C PRO A 320 -13.83 -0.82 53.46
N ASN A 321 -13.26 0.07 52.64
CA ASN A 321 -13.95 0.70 51.53
C ASN A 321 -12.99 1.07 50.38
N ALA A 322 -13.57 1.34 49.20
CA ALA A 322 -12.80 1.67 47.99
C ALA A 322 -12.05 3.01 48.07
N ALA A 323 -12.49 3.97 48.88
CA ALA A 323 -11.78 5.23 49.04
C ALA A 323 -10.47 5.05 49.82
N GLU A 324 -10.49 4.22 50.85
CA GLU A 324 -9.30 3.86 51.62
C GLU A 324 -8.37 2.95 50.81
N ARG A 325 -8.92 1.91 50.15
CA ARG A 325 -8.15 1.01 49.26
C ARG A 325 -7.29 1.78 48.25
N ARG A 326 -7.85 2.83 47.64
CA ARG A 326 -7.16 3.70 46.65
C ARG A 326 -5.92 4.41 47.22
N GLN A 327 -5.85 4.66 48.52
CA GLN A 327 -4.70 5.30 49.15
C GLN A 327 -3.52 4.33 49.35
N HIS A 328 -3.73 3.04 49.11
CA HIS A 328 -2.77 1.96 49.35
C HIS A 328 -2.39 1.19 48.07
N GLU A 329 -2.83 1.64 46.90
CA GLU A 329 -2.38 1.11 45.62
C GLU A 329 -0.89 1.39 45.40
N ILE A 330 -0.22 0.50 44.69
CA ILE A 330 1.20 0.60 44.35
C ILE A 330 1.33 0.85 42.85
N ALA A 331 2.12 1.86 42.48
CA ALA A 331 2.54 2.05 41.10
C ALA A 331 4.06 1.94 40.97
N ILE A 332 4.52 1.19 39.97
CA ILE A 332 5.93 0.98 39.67
C ILE A 332 6.18 1.51 38.27
N GLN A 333 6.82 2.67 38.16
CA GLN A 333 7.14 3.30 36.87
C GLN A 333 8.65 3.29 36.65
N GLY A 334 9.12 2.96 35.46
CA GLY A 334 10.56 2.98 35.19
C GLY A 334 10.99 2.50 33.82
N LEU A 335 12.23 2.02 33.76
CA LEU A 335 12.88 1.44 32.58
C LEU A 335 13.15 -0.06 32.79
N LEU A 336 12.95 -0.85 31.74
CA LEU A 336 13.35 -2.27 31.64
C LEU A 336 14.46 -2.39 30.60
N ALA A 337 15.60 -2.95 31.01
CA ALA A 337 16.70 -3.31 30.14
C ALA A 337 16.74 -4.84 29.98
N PRO A 338 16.52 -5.39 28.77
CA PRO A 338 16.61 -6.83 28.53
C PRO A 338 18.01 -7.41 28.79
N THR A 339 19.04 -6.66 28.40
CA THR A 339 20.42 -6.93 28.78
C THR A 339 21.02 -5.69 29.46
N GLU A 340 21.10 -5.74 30.79
CA GLU A 340 21.62 -4.66 31.63
C GLU A 340 22.95 -4.08 31.11
N GLN A 341 23.00 -2.75 31.04
CA GLN A 341 24.22 -1.96 30.98
C GLN A 341 24.06 -0.78 31.94
N LEU A 342 25.07 -0.54 32.78
CA LEU A 342 25.07 0.57 33.73
C LEU A 342 26.14 1.57 33.33
N ASP A 343 25.73 2.82 33.11
CA ASP A 343 26.63 3.97 32.97
C ASP A 343 26.58 4.77 34.28
N GLY A 344 27.43 4.37 35.23
CA GLY A 344 27.31 4.82 36.62
C GLY A 344 26.09 4.19 37.29
N THR A 345 25.09 5.00 37.68
CA THR A 345 23.82 4.52 38.26
C THR A 345 22.67 4.48 37.24
N LEU A 346 22.90 4.99 36.02
CA LEU A 346 21.88 5.06 34.99
C LEU A 346 21.76 3.72 34.27
N LEU A 347 20.57 3.13 34.31
CA LEU A 347 20.27 1.90 33.61
C LEU A 347 20.04 2.16 32.12
N SER A 348 20.73 1.38 31.30
CA SER A 348 20.57 1.28 29.86
C SER A 348 20.52 -0.20 29.45
N SER A 349 20.30 -0.47 28.16
CA SER A 349 20.34 -1.81 27.58
C SER A 349 21.37 -1.86 26.46
N ARG A 350 22.22 -2.88 26.45
CA ARG A 350 23.23 -3.10 25.40
C ARG A 350 22.80 -4.06 24.29
N PHE A 351 21.76 -4.88 24.53
CA PHE A 351 21.37 -5.94 23.61
C PHE A 351 19.86 -6.28 23.76
N PRO A 352 19.14 -6.58 22.67
CA PRO A 352 17.68 -6.74 22.70
C PRO A 352 17.18 -8.05 23.32
N ALA A 353 17.99 -9.10 23.38
CA ALA A 353 17.60 -10.36 24.03
C ALA A 353 17.57 -10.22 25.57
N LEU A 354 16.72 -10.99 26.25
CA LEU A 354 16.61 -11.06 27.71
C LEU A 354 17.77 -11.83 28.38
N ASN A 355 19.02 -11.42 28.14
CA ASN A 355 20.19 -12.14 28.69
C ASN A 355 20.44 -11.85 30.17
N ALA A 356 20.15 -10.61 30.60
CA ALA A 356 20.39 -10.15 31.96
C ALA A 356 19.37 -9.04 32.30
N PRO A 357 18.09 -9.40 32.47
CA PRO A 357 17.04 -8.42 32.66
C PRO A 357 17.19 -7.66 33.98
N ALA A 358 17.09 -6.34 33.89
CA ALA A 358 17.11 -5.44 35.03
C ALA A 358 16.13 -4.29 34.82
N VAL A 359 15.62 -3.72 35.91
CA VAL A 359 14.72 -2.58 35.91
C VAL A 359 15.28 -1.46 36.78
N ALA A 360 15.03 -0.21 36.38
CA ALA A 360 15.29 0.98 37.16
C ALA A 360 13.95 1.68 37.39
N VAL A 361 13.43 1.59 38.61
CA VAL A 361 12.04 1.92 38.92
C VAL A 361 11.91 2.91 40.07
N ASP A 362 10.89 3.76 39.94
CA ASP A 362 10.30 4.52 41.00
C ASP A 362 9.03 3.80 41.48
N ILE A 363 9.00 3.47 42.77
CA ILE A 363 7.87 2.87 43.45
C ILE A 363 7.08 3.98 44.13
N TYR A 364 5.79 4.03 43.84
CA TYR A 364 4.83 4.99 44.36
C TYR A 364 3.74 4.29 45.15
N ARG A 365 3.15 5.01 46.11
CA ARG A 365 1.93 4.62 46.82
C ARG A 365 0.86 5.69 46.70
N GLY A 366 -0.38 5.26 46.57
CA GLY A 366 -1.56 6.12 46.54
C GLY A 366 -2.38 5.93 45.28
N ASP A 367 -3.26 6.88 44.98
CA ASP A 367 -4.26 6.74 43.91
C ASP A 367 -3.57 6.67 42.54
N THR A 368 -3.72 5.52 41.85
CA THR A 368 -3.09 5.28 40.55
C THR A 368 -3.94 5.75 39.36
N GLY A 369 -5.15 6.25 39.62
CA GLY A 369 -6.07 6.81 38.64
C GLY A 369 -6.97 5.80 37.92
N LEU A 370 -6.87 4.51 38.25
CA LEU A 370 -7.61 3.43 37.57
C LEU A 370 -9.14 3.58 37.70
N ASP A 371 -9.62 4.04 38.86
CA ASP A 371 -11.05 4.14 39.17
C ASP A 371 -11.70 5.48 38.70
N THR A 372 -10.97 6.32 37.95
CA THR A 372 -11.44 7.68 37.63
C THR A 372 -12.40 7.77 36.45
N GLY A 373 -12.58 6.68 35.69
CA GLY A 373 -13.35 6.66 34.43
C GLY A 373 -12.73 7.52 33.31
N ARG A 374 -11.55 8.11 33.53
CA ARG A 374 -10.81 8.86 32.53
C ARG A 374 -9.77 7.93 31.89
N PRO A 375 -9.59 7.95 30.56
CA PRO A 375 -8.49 7.23 29.91
C PRO A 375 -7.15 7.61 30.55
N GLN A 376 -6.37 6.60 30.94
CA GLN A 376 -5.04 6.75 31.52
C GLN A 376 -3.98 6.21 30.56
N SER A 377 -2.77 6.76 30.62
CA SER A 377 -1.63 6.22 29.87
C SER A 377 -1.20 4.87 30.44
N LEU A 378 -0.99 3.88 29.57
CA LEU A 378 -0.42 2.59 29.93
C LEU A 378 1.07 2.68 30.28
N PHE A 379 1.79 3.72 29.81
CA PHE A 379 3.25 3.80 29.92
C PHE A 379 3.74 4.85 30.93
N THR A 380 2.87 5.75 31.38
CA THR A 380 3.25 6.85 32.29
C THR A 380 2.15 7.12 33.32
N LEU A 381 2.54 7.48 34.54
CA LEU A 381 1.62 7.97 35.57
C LEU A 381 1.12 9.39 35.25
N ASP A 382 -0.09 9.72 35.72
CA ASP A 382 -0.63 11.08 35.60
C ASP A 382 0.15 12.03 36.53
N PRO A 383 0.89 13.02 35.99
CA PRO A 383 1.68 13.94 36.79
C PRO A 383 0.85 14.74 37.79
N ARG A 384 -0.46 14.93 37.53
CA ARG A 384 -1.36 15.68 38.41
C ARG A 384 -1.59 14.94 39.72
N LEU A 385 -1.65 13.62 39.72
CA LEU A 385 -1.81 12.81 40.93
C LEU A 385 -0.60 12.96 41.86
N ILE A 386 0.59 13.06 41.26
CA ILE A 386 1.84 13.30 41.97
C ILE A 386 1.88 14.74 42.53
N GLN A 387 1.56 15.74 41.70
CA GLN A 387 1.54 17.15 42.12
C GLN A 387 0.52 17.44 43.23
N GLN A 388 -0.62 16.74 43.22
CA GLN A 388 -1.66 16.84 44.25
C GLN A 388 -1.32 16.07 45.53
N GLY A 389 -0.21 15.35 45.58
CA GLY A 389 0.16 14.50 46.72
C GLY A 389 -0.71 13.26 46.88
N ARG A 390 -1.55 12.92 45.88
CA ARG A 390 -2.39 11.71 45.88
C ARG A 390 -1.59 10.44 45.55
N LEU A 391 -0.45 10.62 44.89
CA LEU A 391 0.49 9.56 44.56
C LEU A 391 1.90 10.00 44.98
N THR A 392 2.49 9.32 45.97
CA THR A 392 3.77 9.70 46.58
C THR A 392 4.85 8.70 46.21
N ARG A 393 6.04 9.18 45.83
CA ARG A 393 7.19 8.30 45.55
C ARG A 393 7.80 7.84 46.86
N GLU A 394 7.84 6.53 47.06
CA GLU A 394 8.35 5.89 48.29
C GLU A 394 9.81 5.48 48.13
N LYS A 395 10.21 4.97 46.95
CA LYS A 395 11.57 4.46 46.73
C LYS A 395 11.98 4.52 45.26
N ARG A 396 13.27 4.76 45.00
CA ARG A 396 13.92 4.58 43.70
C ARG A 396 14.95 3.47 43.83
N VAL A 397 14.92 2.50 42.91
CA VAL A 397 15.80 1.32 43.00
C VAL A 397 16.08 0.73 41.62
N ASN A 398 17.25 0.11 41.48
CA ASN A 398 17.53 -0.80 40.37
C ASN A 398 17.44 -2.23 40.87
N LEU A 399 16.69 -3.08 40.18
CA LEU A 399 16.50 -4.49 40.53
C LEU A 399 16.86 -5.38 39.34
N ARG A 400 17.66 -6.41 39.58
CA ARG A 400 17.82 -7.54 38.66
C ARG A 400 16.72 -8.56 38.88
N ALA A 401 16.46 -9.42 37.90
CA ALA A 401 15.46 -10.47 38.05
C ALA A 401 15.71 -11.33 39.31
N GLY A 402 14.65 -11.58 40.06
CA GLY A 402 14.67 -12.25 41.36
C GLY A 402 14.99 -11.35 42.56
N GLN A 403 15.46 -10.11 42.36
CA GLN A 403 15.75 -9.19 43.46
C GLN A 403 14.48 -8.49 43.95
N GLU A 404 14.47 -8.19 45.24
CA GLU A 404 13.39 -7.49 45.92
C GLU A 404 13.90 -6.31 46.74
N VAL A 405 12.98 -5.41 47.05
CA VAL A 405 13.21 -4.27 47.91
C VAL A 405 12.06 -4.13 48.89
N ARG A 406 12.39 -3.97 50.17
CA ARG A 406 11.42 -3.56 51.19
C ARG A 406 11.37 -2.04 51.31
N ILE A 407 10.17 -1.51 51.47
CA ILE A 407 9.94 -0.11 51.85
C ILE A 407 9.96 -0.04 53.37
N GLU A 408 10.94 0.69 53.92
CA GLU A 408 11.23 0.69 55.37
C GLU A 408 10.48 1.78 56.13
N ALA A 409 10.26 2.93 55.48
CA ALA A 409 9.66 4.10 56.09
C ALA A 409 8.65 4.73 55.13
N GLY A 410 7.79 5.58 55.66
CA GLY A 410 6.75 6.26 54.90
C GLY A 410 5.43 5.49 54.86
N PRO A 411 4.43 6.03 54.16
CA PRO A 411 3.09 5.47 54.12
C PRO A 411 3.02 4.03 53.57
N ALA A 412 4.00 3.60 52.77
CA ALA A 412 4.08 2.24 52.22
C ALA A 412 4.94 1.26 53.05
N ALA A 413 5.38 1.65 54.25
CA ALA A 413 6.26 0.84 55.08
C ALA A 413 5.73 -0.59 55.28
N GLY A 414 6.63 -1.58 55.17
CA GLY A 414 6.31 -3.00 55.25
C GLY A 414 6.06 -3.68 53.90
N THR A 415 5.73 -2.90 52.86
CA THR A 415 5.54 -3.41 51.49
C THR A 415 6.87 -3.89 50.90
N VAL A 416 6.86 -5.05 50.26
CA VAL A 416 8.01 -5.61 49.52
C VAL A 416 7.67 -5.69 48.05
N VAL A 417 8.57 -5.19 47.19
CA VAL A 417 8.42 -5.24 45.74
C VAL A 417 9.55 -6.09 45.17
N ARG A 418 9.21 -7.16 44.46
CA ARG A 418 10.14 -8.05 43.76
C ARG A 418 9.98 -7.91 42.26
N PHE A 419 11.09 -7.84 41.54
CA PHE A 419 11.10 -7.96 40.08
C PHE A 419 11.34 -9.41 39.70
N ASP A 420 10.34 -10.09 39.16
CA ASP A 420 10.39 -11.53 38.88
C ASP A 420 11.14 -11.85 37.58
N GLY A 421 11.23 -10.88 36.67
CA GLY A 421 11.76 -11.06 35.32
C GLY A 421 10.84 -10.40 34.30
N ALA A 422 10.95 -10.78 33.03
CA ALA A 422 10.06 -10.29 31.99
C ALA A 422 9.71 -11.38 30.99
N VAL A 423 8.49 -11.31 30.46
CA VAL A 423 7.95 -12.24 29.47
C VAL A 423 7.84 -11.51 28.13
N PRO A 424 8.16 -12.14 26.98
CA PRO A 424 7.92 -11.50 25.70
C PRO A 424 6.42 -11.24 25.46
N PHE A 425 6.13 -10.20 24.70
CA PHE A 425 4.80 -9.99 24.12
C PHE A 425 4.95 -9.76 22.61
N VAL A 426 3.86 -9.96 21.88
CA VAL A 426 3.76 -9.62 20.46
C VAL A 426 2.68 -8.58 20.23
N ASN A 427 2.90 -7.73 19.22
CA ASN A 427 1.90 -6.83 18.69
C ASN A 427 1.30 -7.45 17.43
N LEU A 428 0.03 -7.82 17.51
CA LEU A 428 -0.73 -8.42 16.44
C LEU A 428 -1.60 -7.35 15.78
N GLN A 429 -1.55 -7.27 14.46
CA GLN A 429 -2.49 -6.49 13.67
C GLN A 429 -3.47 -7.43 12.98
N VAL A 430 -4.76 -7.29 13.29
CA VAL A 430 -5.86 -7.95 12.57
C VAL A 430 -6.40 -6.96 11.55
N SER A 431 -6.46 -7.39 10.29
CA SER A 431 -6.93 -6.54 9.19
C SER A 431 -7.93 -7.27 8.31
N HIS A 432 -8.98 -6.56 7.92
CA HIS A 432 -9.97 -7.01 6.96
C HIS A 432 -9.99 -6.00 5.81
N ASP A 433 -9.66 -6.46 4.60
CA ASP A 433 -9.69 -5.64 3.38
C ASP A 433 -10.38 -6.40 2.23
N PRO A 434 -11.68 -6.13 1.99
CA PRO A 434 -12.42 -6.76 0.89
C PRO A 434 -12.00 -6.24 -0.49
N GLY A 435 -11.33 -5.08 -0.56
CA GLY A 435 -10.85 -4.47 -1.79
C GLY A 435 -9.54 -5.08 -2.30
N GLN A 436 -8.74 -5.69 -1.43
CA GLN A 436 -7.37 -6.14 -1.75
C GLN A 436 -7.27 -7.05 -2.98
N ALA A 437 -8.19 -8.01 -3.13
CA ALA A 437 -8.18 -8.92 -4.29
C ALA A 437 -8.44 -8.15 -5.60
N TRP A 438 -9.35 -7.19 -5.57
CA TRP A 438 -9.65 -6.34 -6.72
C TRP A 438 -8.51 -5.39 -7.05
N VAL A 439 -7.81 -4.86 -6.04
CA VAL A 439 -6.58 -4.08 -6.24
C VAL A 439 -5.56 -4.90 -7.03
N LEU A 440 -5.34 -6.17 -6.67
CA LEU A 440 -4.44 -7.07 -7.41
C LEU A 440 -4.90 -7.28 -8.85
N VAL A 441 -6.17 -7.60 -9.07
CA VAL A 441 -6.75 -7.79 -10.41
C VAL A 441 -6.52 -6.56 -11.27
N PHE A 442 -6.87 -5.37 -10.77
CA PHE A 442 -6.71 -4.13 -11.52
C PHE A 442 -5.26 -3.73 -11.74
N ALA A 443 -4.35 -4.02 -10.80
CA ALA A 443 -2.92 -3.80 -11.00
C ALA A 443 -2.36 -4.67 -12.14
N ILE A 444 -2.75 -5.95 -12.19
CA ILE A 444 -2.34 -6.89 -13.26
C ILE A 444 -2.92 -6.44 -14.60
N THR A 445 -4.22 -6.13 -14.67
CA THR A 445 -4.84 -5.70 -15.93
C THR A 445 -4.33 -4.34 -16.40
N MET A 446 -3.98 -3.44 -15.48
CA MET A 446 -3.31 -2.18 -15.80
C MET A 446 -1.96 -2.45 -16.48
N MET A 447 -1.13 -3.29 -15.87
CA MET A 447 0.19 -3.66 -16.44
C MET A 447 0.03 -4.31 -17.81
N ALA A 448 -0.89 -5.27 -17.95
CA ALA A 448 -1.17 -5.93 -19.23
C ALA A 448 -1.66 -4.94 -20.30
N GLY A 449 -2.57 -4.02 -19.95
CA GLY A 449 -3.06 -2.98 -20.83
C GLY A 449 -1.96 -2.04 -21.33
N LEU A 450 -1.03 -1.66 -20.43
CA LEU A 450 0.15 -0.87 -20.77
C LEU A 450 1.06 -1.62 -21.74
N VAL A 451 1.41 -2.87 -21.44
CA VAL A 451 2.27 -3.72 -22.29
C VAL A 451 1.66 -3.88 -23.69
N VAL A 452 0.37 -4.20 -23.78
CA VAL A 452 -0.34 -4.31 -25.07
C VAL A 452 -0.34 -2.98 -25.82
N SER A 453 -0.60 -1.86 -25.13
CA SER A 453 -0.60 -0.52 -25.73
C SER A 453 0.77 -0.12 -26.27
N LEU A 454 1.87 -0.54 -25.64
CA LEU A 454 3.22 -0.23 -26.09
C LEU A 454 3.71 -1.16 -27.21
N LEU A 455 3.45 -2.47 -27.10
CA LEU A 455 3.94 -3.47 -28.06
C LEU A 455 3.11 -3.51 -29.34
N VAL A 456 1.79 -3.32 -29.27
CA VAL A 456 0.93 -3.34 -30.45
C VAL A 456 1.00 -2.00 -31.17
N ARG A 457 1.35 -2.04 -32.46
CA ARG A 457 1.42 -0.86 -33.32
C ARG A 457 0.22 -0.82 -34.26
N ARG A 458 -0.35 0.37 -34.46
CA ARG A 458 -1.41 0.58 -35.45
C ARG A 458 -0.78 0.83 -36.81
N ARG A 459 -1.19 0.04 -37.80
CA ARG A 459 -0.68 0.05 -39.17
C ARG A 459 -1.83 0.27 -40.14
N ARG A 460 -1.58 1.08 -41.16
CA ARG A 460 -2.51 1.36 -42.24
C ARG A 460 -1.81 1.18 -43.57
N VAL A 461 -2.48 0.51 -44.50
CA VAL A 461 -2.02 0.31 -45.86
C VAL A 461 -3.17 0.67 -46.79
N TRP A 462 -2.83 1.36 -47.87
CA TRP A 462 -3.75 1.68 -48.94
C TRP A 462 -3.17 1.20 -50.25
N VAL A 463 -4.01 0.65 -51.11
CA VAL A 463 -3.68 0.26 -52.48
C VAL A 463 -4.67 0.94 -53.40
N ARG A 464 -4.19 1.66 -54.41
CA ARG A 464 -5.02 2.22 -55.48
C ARG A 464 -4.68 1.54 -56.78
N LEU A 465 -5.71 1.05 -57.46
CA LEU A 465 -5.64 0.41 -58.76
C LEU A 465 -6.31 1.32 -59.77
N THR A 466 -5.54 1.83 -60.74
CA THR A 466 -6.04 2.72 -61.79
C THR A 466 -5.84 2.05 -63.15
N PRO A 467 -6.87 1.98 -64.01
CA PRO A 467 -6.73 1.37 -65.31
C PRO A 467 -5.81 2.21 -66.22
N GLY A 468 -5.06 1.53 -67.08
CA GLY A 468 -4.25 2.09 -68.15
C GLY A 468 -4.43 1.25 -69.42
N ALA A 469 -3.83 1.69 -70.53
CA ALA A 469 -3.91 0.96 -71.79
C ALA A 469 -3.18 -0.39 -71.67
N GLY A 470 -3.93 -1.49 -71.56
CA GLY A 470 -3.43 -2.87 -71.42
C GLY A 470 -2.69 -3.17 -70.10
N THR A 471 -2.72 -2.24 -69.14
CA THR A 471 -2.01 -2.37 -67.86
C THR A 471 -2.79 -1.71 -66.72
N VAL A 472 -2.54 -2.14 -65.49
CA VAL A 472 -3.09 -1.51 -64.27
C VAL A 472 -1.95 -0.88 -63.48
N ASN A 473 -2.08 0.41 -63.17
CA ASN A 473 -1.15 1.09 -62.29
C ASN A 473 -1.55 0.82 -60.84
N VAL A 474 -0.62 0.31 -60.05
CA VAL A 474 -0.78 -0.01 -58.63
C VAL A 474 0.02 0.99 -57.81
N GLU A 475 -0.66 1.80 -57.01
CA GLU A 475 -0.02 2.67 -56.01
C GLU A 475 -0.25 2.10 -54.62
N LEU A 476 0.81 1.93 -53.83
CA LEU A 476 0.75 1.51 -52.44
C LEU A 476 1.22 2.62 -51.52
N GLY A 477 0.53 2.78 -50.40
CA GLY A 477 0.91 3.70 -49.33
C GLY A 477 0.85 3.02 -47.97
N GLY A 478 1.83 3.28 -47.12
CA GLY A 478 1.93 2.73 -45.77
C GLY A 478 2.08 3.82 -44.72
N LEU A 479 1.34 3.71 -43.62
CA LEU A 479 1.47 4.60 -42.47
C LEU A 479 1.41 3.82 -41.15
N ALA A 480 2.39 4.04 -40.30
CA ALA A 480 2.39 3.60 -38.91
C ALA A 480 2.48 4.82 -37.98
N ARG A 481 1.64 4.87 -36.93
CA ARG A 481 1.73 5.94 -35.92
C ARG A 481 2.83 5.52 -34.94
N THR A 482 3.83 6.38 -34.72
CA THR A 482 5.14 6.14 -34.04
C THR A 482 6.11 5.24 -34.83
N ASP A 483 6.96 5.89 -35.63
CA ASP A 483 8.06 5.28 -36.37
C ASP A 483 9.37 5.50 -35.60
N ASN A 484 10.08 4.43 -35.25
CA ASN A 484 11.51 4.52 -34.90
C ASN A 484 12.30 3.20 -35.04
N SER A 485 11.69 2.06 -35.35
CA SER A 485 12.42 0.88 -35.87
C SER A 485 11.47 -0.22 -36.37
N GLY A 486 11.54 -0.59 -37.66
CA GLY A 486 11.01 -1.85 -38.20
C GLY A 486 9.76 -1.83 -39.09
N TRP A 487 9.02 -0.71 -39.24
CA TRP A 487 7.88 -0.66 -40.17
C TRP A 487 8.30 -0.67 -41.65
N GLY A 488 9.46 -0.09 -41.98
CA GLY A 488 10.01 -0.04 -43.35
C GLY A 488 10.15 -1.44 -43.97
N ASP A 489 10.97 -2.29 -43.37
CA ASP A 489 11.23 -3.65 -43.86
C ASP A 489 9.98 -4.52 -43.90
N GLU A 490 9.01 -4.26 -43.01
CA GLU A 490 7.73 -4.97 -43.02
C GLU A 490 6.81 -4.48 -44.16
N PHE A 491 6.78 -3.18 -44.41
CA PHE A 491 6.03 -2.59 -45.52
C PHE A 491 6.58 -3.04 -46.88
N GLU A 492 7.90 -3.11 -47.02
CA GLU A 492 8.57 -3.62 -48.22
C GLU A 492 8.21 -5.09 -48.46
N ARG A 493 8.37 -5.96 -47.46
CA ARG A 493 7.95 -7.38 -47.52
C ARG A 493 6.45 -7.55 -47.78
N LEU A 494 5.61 -6.63 -47.31
CA LEU A 494 4.19 -6.66 -47.57
C LEU A 494 3.89 -6.24 -49.02
N THR A 495 4.56 -5.22 -49.52
CA THR A 495 4.46 -4.74 -50.90
C THR A 495 4.90 -5.82 -51.88
N GLU A 496 6.05 -6.46 -51.65
CA GLU A 496 6.52 -7.58 -52.47
C GLU A 496 5.50 -8.71 -52.51
N ARG A 497 4.94 -9.11 -51.35
CA ARG A 497 3.90 -10.14 -51.30
C ARG A 497 2.63 -9.75 -52.06
N MET A 498 2.22 -8.48 -51.98
CA MET A 498 1.07 -7.99 -52.74
C MET A 498 1.33 -8.02 -54.24
N LEU A 499 2.48 -7.50 -54.68
CA LEU A 499 2.84 -7.46 -56.10
C LEU A 499 2.99 -8.88 -56.67
N ASN A 500 3.70 -9.78 -55.97
CA ASN A 500 3.83 -11.18 -56.37
C ASN A 500 2.48 -11.90 -56.43
N GLY A 501 1.54 -11.56 -55.54
CA GLY A 501 0.18 -12.12 -55.55
C GLY A 501 -0.72 -11.58 -56.67
N LEU A 502 -0.35 -10.47 -57.32
CA LEU A 502 -1.09 -9.86 -58.42
C LEU A 502 -0.58 -10.28 -59.80
N GLY A 503 0.64 -10.81 -59.91
CA GLY A 503 1.29 -11.23 -61.16
C GLY A 503 2.69 -10.64 -61.31
N ALA A 504 3.53 -11.19 -62.19
CA ALA A 504 4.90 -10.72 -62.36
C ALA A 504 4.92 -9.23 -62.77
N PRO A 505 5.67 -8.37 -62.07
CA PRO A 505 5.74 -6.95 -62.40
C PRO A 505 6.44 -6.75 -63.74
N GLY A 506 5.86 -5.91 -64.62
CA GLY A 506 6.59 -5.36 -65.76
C GLY A 506 7.78 -4.50 -65.27
N PRO A 507 8.83 -4.28 -66.08
CA PRO A 507 10.06 -3.65 -65.63
C PRO A 507 9.81 -2.26 -65.00
N ALA A 508 10.16 -2.13 -63.71
CA ALA A 508 9.99 -0.91 -62.93
C ALA A 508 10.95 0.20 -63.38
N HIS A 509 10.45 1.42 -63.52
CA HIS A 509 11.27 2.63 -63.65
C HIS A 509 11.44 3.26 -62.26
N SER A 510 12.65 3.21 -61.71
CA SER A 510 13.01 3.95 -60.50
C SER A 510 12.85 5.47 -60.72
N PRO A 511 12.25 6.24 -59.80
CA PRO A 511 12.24 7.69 -59.92
C PRO A 511 13.67 8.23 -59.75
N ARG A 512 14.15 8.99 -60.74
CA ARG A 512 15.40 9.77 -60.66
C ARG A 512 15.27 10.79 -59.51
N PRO A 513 16.28 10.95 -58.63
CA PRO A 513 16.29 12.05 -57.66
C PRO A 513 16.31 13.40 -58.39
N PRO A 514 15.67 14.45 -57.85
CA PRO A 514 15.65 15.77 -58.48
C PRO A 514 17.07 16.33 -58.57
N ALA A 515 17.46 16.77 -59.77
CA ALA A 515 18.75 17.40 -60.02
C ALA A 515 18.91 18.64 -59.14
N SER A 516 19.96 18.65 -58.30
CA SER A 516 20.35 19.83 -57.54
C SER A 516 20.75 20.95 -58.50
N ARG A 517 19.92 21.98 -58.64
CA ARG A 517 20.36 23.26 -59.20
C ARG A 517 21.33 23.88 -58.20
N ARG A 518 22.64 23.75 -58.45
CA ARG A 518 23.65 24.64 -57.85
C ARG A 518 23.40 26.05 -58.40
N SER A 519 22.92 26.94 -57.54
CA SER A 519 22.98 28.37 -57.76
C SER A 519 24.43 28.83 -57.53
N SER A 520 25.04 29.35 -58.58
CA SER A 520 26.28 30.10 -58.57
C SER A 520 25.97 31.57 -58.78
N GLN A 521 26.20 32.42 -57.77
CA GLN A 521 26.63 33.84 -57.84
C GLN A 521 26.56 34.42 -56.41
N VAL A 522 27.69 34.67 -55.75
CA VAL A 522 28.60 35.84 -55.81
C VAL A 522 28.20 36.91 -54.80
N ASP A 523 29.16 37.18 -53.91
CA ASP A 523 29.21 38.21 -52.87
C ASP A 523 28.94 39.63 -53.37
N VAL A 524 28.35 40.47 -52.51
CA VAL A 524 28.79 41.87 -52.34
C VAL A 524 28.64 42.28 -50.86
N LYS A 525 29.79 42.63 -50.28
CA LYS A 525 30.12 43.51 -49.13
C LYS A 525 29.16 43.65 -47.94
#